data_AF-A0A1Q2KYS6-F1
#
_entry.id   AF-A0A1Q2KYS6-F1
#
_cell.length_a   1.000
_cell.length_b   1.000
_cell.length_c   1.000
_cell.angle_alpha   90.00
_cell.angle_beta   90.00
_cell.angle_gamma   90.00
#
_symmetry.space_group_name_H-M   'P 1'
#
loop_
_entity.id
_entity.type
_entity.pdbx_description
1 polymer ?
#
loop_
_entity_poly.entity_id
_entity_poly.type
_entity_poly.pdbx_seq_one_letter_code
_entity_poly.pdbx_strand_id
1 'polypeptide(L)'
;MTQRDAAKSYPLLWEGTGGSVTAGETSRMGAIRELEEETGLIAEADELLLLSEQRYSHYFLDYYIWASLEPITPDRLHLQKGEVCGAKLVTVAELDEMNNAGFIVPPVWERFNLHRENINAFIGGLAVK
;
A
#
# COMPACT_ATOMS: atom_id res chain seq x y z
N MET A 1 6.66 -0.15 -0.84
CA MET A 1 6.10 -1.09 -1.85
C MET A 1 6.46 -2.51 -1.43
N THR A 2 5.51 -3.43 -1.54
CA THR A 2 5.72 -4.88 -1.38
C THR A 2 5.73 -5.56 -2.76
N GLN A 3 6.39 -6.70 -2.87
CA GLN A 3 6.44 -7.53 -4.07
C GLN A 3 5.60 -8.78 -3.85
N ARG A 4 4.68 -9.05 -4.77
CA ARG A 4 3.74 -10.18 -4.68
C ARG A 4 4.47 -11.52 -4.79
N ASP A 5 4.09 -12.48 -3.96
CA ASP A 5 4.59 -13.85 -4.06
C ASP A 5 4.32 -14.44 -5.46
N ALA A 6 5.19 -15.34 -5.92
CA ALA A 6 5.09 -15.97 -7.23
C ALA A 6 3.82 -16.81 -7.42
N ALA A 7 3.17 -17.22 -6.33
CA ALA A 7 1.91 -17.97 -6.35
C ALA A 7 0.66 -17.08 -6.51
N LYS A 8 0.77 -15.76 -6.33
CA LYS A 8 -0.38 -14.83 -6.45
C LYS A 8 -0.67 -14.49 -7.91
N SER A 9 -1.87 -13.95 -8.16
CA SER A 9 -2.14 -13.22 -9.41
C SER A 9 -1.16 -12.06 -9.55
N TYR A 10 -0.82 -11.61 -10.76
CA TYR A 10 0.25 -10.61 -10.97
C TYR A 10 1.55 -10.99 -10.23
N PRO A 11 2.09 -12.20 -10.44
CA PRO A 11 3.20 -12.71 -9.66
C PRO A 11 4.44 -11.83 -9.84
N LEU A 12 5.18 -11.60 -8.75
CA LEU A 12 6.43 -10.82 -8.72
C LEU A 12 6.29 -9.34 -9.11
N LEU A 13 5.09 -8.83 -9.37
CA LEU A 13 4.84 -7.40 -9.52
C LEU A 13 4.75 -6.72 -8.14
N TRP A 14 4.93 -5.40 -8.15
CA TRP A 14 4.98 -4.56 -6.96
C TRP A 14 3.68 -3.78 -6.76
N GLU A 15 3.29 -3.62 -5.51
CA GLU A 15 2.12 -2.84 -5.08
C GLU A 15 2.29 -2.25 -3.67
N GLY A 16 1.29 -1.52 -3.20
CA GLY A 16 1.14 -1.18 -1.78
C GLY A 16 0.48 -2.33 -1.03
N THR A 17 0.67 -2.37 0.29
CA THR A 17 0.04 -3.38 1.15
C THR A 17 -1.49 -3.29 1.06
N GLY A 18 -2.17 -4.42 1.10
CA GLY A 18 -3.63 -4.41 1.19
C GLY A 18 -4.28 -5.73 0.84
N GLY A 19 -5.50 -5.90 1.34
CA GLY A 19 -6.28 -7.12 1.17
C GLY A 19 -7.77 -6.89 1.41
N SER A 20 -8.50 -7.98 1.62
CA SER A 20 -9.94 -7.92 1.81
C SER A 20 -10.28 -7.76 3.29
N VAL A 21 -11.22 -6.87 3.58
CA VAL A 21 -11.78 -6.72 4.94
C VAL A 21 -12.54 -7.99 5.33
N THR A 22 -12.38 -8.45 6.56
CA THR A 22 -13.08 -9.63 7.09
C THR A 22 -14.37 -9.24 7.84
N ALA A 23 -15.26 -10.21 8.06
CA ALA A 23 -16.53 -9.95 8.74
C ALA A 23 -16.29 -9.47 10.18
N GLY A 24 -16.81 -8.28 10.51
CA GLY A 24 -16.61 -7.65 11.82
C GLY A 24 -15.49 -6.61 11.86
N GLU A 25 -14.70 -6.49 10.78
CA GLU A 25 -13.71 -5.42 10.65
C GLU A 25 -14.29 -4.17 9.97
N THR A 26 -13.79 -3.01 10.37
CA THR A 26 -13.86 -1.81 9.53
C THR A 26 -12.75 -1.87 8.47
N SER A 27 -12.88 -1.10 7.38
CA SER A 27 -11.84 -1.01 6.36
C SER A 27 -10.49 -0.54 6.91
N ARG A 28 -10.50 0.38 7.88
CA ARG A 28 -9.28 0.82 8.57
C ARG A 28 -8.63 -0.29 9.38
N MET A 29 -9.41 -1.10 10.11
CA MET A 29 -8.89 -2.25 10.85
C MET A 29 -8.26 -3.26 9.89
N GLY A 30 -8.91 -3.53 8.76
CA GLY A 30 -8.34 -4.36 7.69
C GLY A 30 -7.01 -3.80 7.18
N ALA A 31 -6.93 -2.49 6.88
CA ALA A 31 -5.69 -1.88 6.40
C ALA A 31 -4.52 -1.98 7.40
N ILE A 32 -4.78 -1.81 8.71
CA ILE A 32 -3.76 -2.00 9.76
C ILE A 32 -3.32 -3.45 9.84
N ARG A 33 -4.28 -4.39 9.87
CA ARG A 33 -3.99 -5.83 9.92
C ARG A 33 -3.15 -6.25 8.72
N GLU A 34 -3.53 -5.85 7.51
CA GLU A 34 -2.79 -6.22 6.28
C GLU A 34 -1.38 -5.62 6.26
N LEU A 35 -1.19 -4.38 6.76
CA LEU A 35 0.14 -3.79 6.92
C LEU A 35 1.01 -4.63 7.86
N GLU A 36 0.46 -5.03 9.02
CA GLU A 36 1.16 -5.86 10.00
C GLU A 36 1.43 -7.27 9.47
N GLU A 37 0.42 -7.93 8.91
CA GLU A 37 0.54 -9.28 8.37
C GLU A 37 1.60 -9.33 7.26
N GLU A 38 1.50 -8.47 6.25
CA GLU A 38 2.40 -8.52 5.10
C GLU A 38 3.82 -8.05 5.42
N THR A 39 4.03 -7.12 6.36
CA THR A 39 5.33 -6.45 6.54
C THR A 39 5.91 -6.51 7.96
N GLY A 40 5.09 -6.79 8.96
CA GLY A 40 5.43 -6.64 10.38
C GLY A 40 5.47 -5.20 10.88
N LEU A 41 5.03 -4.22 10.07
CA LEU A 41 4.90 -2.83 10.51
C LEU A 41 3.59 -2.63 11.26
N ILE A 42 3.67 -1.97 12.42
CA ILE A 42 2.53 -1.71 13.29
C ILE A 42 2.15 -0.25 13.12
N ALA A 43 0.87 0.00 12.91
CA ALA A 43 0.29 1.34 12.84
C ALA A 43 -0.91 1.44 13.79
N GLU A 44 -1.05 2.59 14.43
CA GLU A 44 -2.23 2.89 15.24
C GLU A 44 -3.37 3.43 14.35
N ALA A 45 -4.61 3.26 14.81
CA ALA A 45 -5.78 3.60 14.00
C ALA A 45 -5.92 5.10 13.68
N ASP A 46 -5.32 5.98 14.47
CA ASP A 46 -5.29 7.43 14.21
C ASP A 46 -4.13 7.85 13.29
N GLU A 47 -3.17 6.97 13.02
CA GLU A 47 -2.05 7.22 12.09
C GLU A 47 -2.43 6.96 10.62
N LEU A 48 -3.47 6.16 10.37
CA LEU A 48 -3.99 5.93 9.02
C LEU A 48 -4.90 7.07 8.59
N LEU A 49 -4.48 7.80 7.57
CA LEU A 49 -5.28 8.85 6.94
C LEU A 49 -6.02 8.29 5.73
N LEU A 50 -7.34 8.43 5.72
CA LEU A 50 -8.17 8.04 4.59
C LEU A 50 -7.96 9.03 3.44
N LEU A 51 -7.42 8.55 2.32
CA LEU A 51 -7.25 9.32 1.09
C LEU A 51 -8.52 9.34 0.24
N SER A 52 -9.21 8.21 0.13
CA SER A 52 -10.45 8.12 -0.65
C SER A 52 -11.23 6.85 -0.34
N GLU A 53 -12.53 6.92 -0.52
CA GLU A 53 -13.45 5.78 -0.56
C GLU A 53 -14.00 5.64 -1.98
N GLN A 54 -13.91 4.45 -2.56
CA GLN A 54 -14.33 4.19 -3.93
C GLN A 54 -15.30 3.02 -3.98
N ARG A 55 -16.40 3.23 -4.70
CA ARG A 55 -17.39 2.19 -4.97
C ARG A 55 -17.29 1.75 -6.42
N TYR A 56 -16.95 0.49 -6.61
CA TYR A 56 -17.03 -0.18 -7.91
C TYR A 56 -18.29 -1.04 -7.99
N SER A 57 -18.59 -1.56 -9.18
CA SER A 57 -19.78 -2.40 -9.40
C SER A 57 -19.81 -3.67 -8.55
N HIS A 58 -18.64 -4.20 -8.16
CA HIS A 58 -18.52 -5.50 -7.49
C HIS A 58 -17.74 -5.45 -6.17
N TYR A 59 -17.19 -4.31 -5.78
CA TYR A 59 -16.43 -4.16 -4.53
C TYR A 59 -16.36 -2.70 -4.10
N PHE A 60 -16.01 -2.51 -2.82
CA PHE A 60 -15.66 -1.22 -2.24
C PHE A 60 -14.17 -1.18 -1.98
N LEU A 61 -13.61 0.01 -1.96
CA LEU A 61 -12.19 0.17 -1.73
C LEU A 61 -11.88 1.50 -1.06
N ASP A 62 -11.26 1.40 0.11
CA ASP A 62 -10.77 2.55 0.85
C ASP A 62 -9.25 2.58 0.76
N TYR A 63 -8.70 3.75 0.45
CA TYR A 63 -7.27 3.99 0.39
C TYR A 63 -6.82 4.73 1.62
N TYR A 64 -5.84 4.17 2.30
CA TYR A 64 -5.19 4.82 3.42
C TYR A 64 -3.75 5.16 3.07
N ILE A 65 -3.26 6.24 3.67
CA ILE A 65 -1.84 6.56 3.72
C ILE A 65 -1.40 6.54 5.18
N TRP A 66 -0.19 6.05 5.39
CA TRP A 66 0.46 6.00 6.69
C TRP A 66 1.92 6.41 6.52
N ALA A 67 2.45 7.09 7.52
CA ALA A 67 3.87 7.44 7.60
C ALA A 67 4.44 6.98 8.92
N SER A 68 5.52 6.21 8.85
CA SER A 68 6.28 5.85 10.04
C SER A 68 7.05 7.07 10.58
N LEU A 69 6.99 7.27 11.89
CA LEU A 69 7.84 8.24 12.59
C LEU A 69 9.30 7.75 12.67
N GLU A 70 9.50 6.43 12.68
CA GLU A 70 10.80 5.79 12.72
C GLU A 70 11.27 5.35 11.32
N PRO A 71 12.57 5.40 11.01
CA PRO A 71 13.09 4.92 9.73
C PRO A 71 12.80 3.43 9.50
N ILE A 72 12.13 3.13 8.39
CA ILE A 72 11.87 1.75 7.96
C ILE A 72 13.14 1.18 7.33
N THR A 73 13.56 -0.01 7.76
CA THR A 73 14.65 -0.77 7.12
C THR A 73 14.05 -2.01 6.43
N PRO A 74 13.93 -2.03 5.08
CA PRO A 74 13.29 -3.13 4.35
C PRO A 74 13.82 -4.53 4.71
N ASP A 75 15.13 -4.67 4.90
CA ASP A 75 15.77 -5.95 5.24
C ASP A 75 15.41 -6.48 6.64
N ARG A 76 14.75 -5.67 7.46
CA ARG A 76 14.29 -6.02 8.82
C ARG A 76 12.79 -6.27 8.88
N LEU A 77 12.08 -6.15 7.76
CA LEU A 77 10.65 -6.44 7.69
C LEU A 77 10.40 -7.94 7.83
N HIS A 78 9.28 -8.28 8.46
CA HIS A 78 8.82 -9.66 8.61
C HIS A 78 7.78 -9.92 7.53
N LEU A 79 8.23 -10.40 6.37
CA LEU A 79 7.36 -10.59 5.21
C LEU A 79 6.53 -11.87 5.30
N GLN A 80 5.22 -11.78 5.06
CA GLN A 80 4.32 -12.94 5.06
C GLN A 80 4.56 -13.84 3.85
N LYS A 81 5.12 -15.02 4.11
CA LYS A 81 5.35 -16.04 3.10
C LYS A 81 4.03 -16.45 2.43
N GLY A 82 4.03 -16.49 1.09
CA GLY A 82 2.85 -16.83 0.28
C GLY A 82 2.01 -15.61 -0.10
N GLU A 83 2.18 -14.49 0.59
CA GLU A 83 1.53 -13.22 0.23
C GLU A 83 2.53 -12.27 -0.45
N VAL A 84 3.66 -12.01 0.22
CA VAL A 84 4.70 -11.10 -0.25
C VAL A 84 6.09 -11.72 -0.15
N CYS A 85 6.92 -11.47 -1.14
CA CYS A 85 8.27 -12.03 -1.25
C CYS A 85 9.40 -10.98 -1.24
N GLY A 86 9.04 -9.69 -1.24
CA GLY A 86 10.01 -8.60 -1.21
C GLY A 86 9.39 -7.29 -0.74
N ALA A 87 10.23 -6.35 -0.34
CA ALA A 87 9.83 -5.01 0.04
C ALA A 87 10.90 -3.98 -0.37
N LYS A 88 10.46 -2.79 -0.76
CA LYS A 88 11.33 -1.70 -1.18
C LYS A 88 10.72 -0.35 -0.78
N LEU A 89 11.56 0.53 -0.24
CA LEU A 89 11.25 1.96 -0.12
C LEU A 89 11.59 2.64 -1.45
N VAL A 90 10.66 3.43 -1.98
CA VAL A 90 10.80 4.09 -3.28
C VAL A 90 10.29 5.52 -3.16
N THR A 91 10.94 6.42 -3.88
CA THR A 91 10.41 7.73 -4.20
C THR A 91 9.31 7.63 -5.26
N VAL A 92 8.52 8.70 -5.42
CA VAL A 92 7.52 8.77 -6.50
C VAL A 92 8.17 8.64 -7.88
N ALA A 93 9.35 9.24 -8.07
CA ALA A 93 10.10 9.14 -9.33
C ALA A 93 10.56 7.69 -9.60
N GLU A 94 11.09 6.99 -8.59
CA GLU A 94 11.42 5.57 -8.74
C GLU A 94 10.19 4.70 -9.02
N LEU A 95 9.03 5.06 -8.46
CA LEU A 95 7.77 4.36 -8.74
C LEU A 95 7.33 4.56 -10.21
N ASP A 96 7.51 5.76 -10.77
CA ASP A 96 7.31 6.01 -12.20
C ASP A 96 8.23 5.15 -13.07
N GLU A 97 9.52 5.06 -12.73
CA GLU A 97 10.50 4.21 -13.42
C GLU A 97 10.12 2.72 -13.35
N MET A 98 9.72 2.25 -12.17
CA MET A 98 9.26 0.87 -11.98
C MET A 98 8.02 0.56 -12.83
N ASN A 99 7.07 1.50 -12.92
CA ASN A 99 5.90 1.31 -13.75
C ASN A 99 6.26 1.28 -15.24
N ASN A 100 7.13 2.18 -15.70
CA ASN A 100 7.60 2.21 -17.09
C ASN A 100 8.33 0.91 -17.50
N ALA A 101 8.99 0.27 -16.54
CA ALA A 101 9.62 -1.04 -16.72
C ALA A 101 8.65 -2.23 -16.59
N GLY A 102 7.36 -1.99 -16.33
CA GLY A 102 6.33 -3.03 -16.23
C GLY A 102 6.33 -3.80 -14.90
N PHE A 103 6.94 -3.24 -13.85
CA PHE A 103 7.06 -3.92 -12.55
C PHE A 103 5.90 -3.63 -11.58
N ILE A 104 4.99 -2.70 -11.89
CA ILE A 104 3.85 -2.36 -11.02
C ILE A 104 2.60 -3.10 -11.46
N VAL A 105 1.78 -3.54 -10.50
CA VAL A 105 0.44 -4.09 -10.77
C VAL A 105 -0.42 -3.02 -11.49
N PRO A 106 -0.90 -3.25 -12.73
CA PRO A 106 -1.50 -2.17 -13.53
C PRO A 106 -2.70 -1.46 -12.90
N PRO A 107 -3.68 -2.16 -12.29
CA PRO A 107 -4.75 -1.47 -11.56
C PRO A 107 -4.22 -0.59 -10.43
N VAL A 108 -3.21 -1.05 -9.67
CA VAL A 108 -2.61 -0.27 -8.58
C VAL A 108 -1.97 1.01 -9.10
N TRP A 109 -1.35 0.95 -10.29
CA TRP A 109 -0.80 2.14 -10.94
C TRP A 109 -1.87 3.18 -11.31
N GLU A 110 -2.97 2.74 -11.92
CA GLU A 110 -4.10 3.62 -12.27
C GLU A 110 -4.62 4.35 -11.03
N ARG A 111 -4.75 3.61 -9.93
CA ARG A 111 -5.25 4.09 -8.64
C ARG A 111 -4.28 5.05 -7.97
N PHE A 112 -2.98 4.76 -8.01
CA PHE A 112 -1.95 5.69 -7.56
C PHE A 112 -2.03 7.02 -8.31
N ASN A 113 -2.22 7.00 -9.63
CA ASN A 113 -2.33 8.23 -10.43
C ASN A 113 -3.57 9.07 -10.07
N LEU A 114 -4.70 8.45 -9.73
CA LEU A 114 -5.88 9.18 -9.26
C LEU A 114 -5.61 9.98 -7.97
N HIS A 115 -4.69 9.50 -7.14
CA HIS A 115 -4.38 10.07 -5.82
C HIS A 115 -3.00 10.73 -5.74
N ARG A 116 -2.27 10.79 -6.86
CA ARG A 116 -0.87 11.22 -6.90
C ARG A 116 -0.66 12.60 -6.28
N GLU A 117 -1.56 13.54 -6.57
CA GLU A 117 -1.48 14.90 -6.02
C GLU A 117 -1.63 14.90 -4.49
N ASN A 118 -2.60 14.16 -3.96
CA ASN A 118 -2.83 14.04 -2.51
C ASN A 118 -1.64 13.36 -1.81
N ILE A 119 -1.08 12.31 -2.42
CA ILE A 119 0.11 11.61 -1.92
C ILE A 119 1.32 12.56 -1.91
N ASN A 120 1.56 13.30 -2.99
CA ASN A 120 2.65 14.27 -3.06
C ASN A 120 2.49 15.40 -2.04
N ALA A 121 1.27 15.89 -1.83
CA ALA A 121 0.99 16.90 -0.81
C ALA A 121 1.32 16.36 0.59
N PHE A 122 0.87 15.15 0.90
CA PHE A 122 1.17 14.47 2.16
C PHE A 122 2.69 14.30 2.38
N ILE A 123 3.43 13.80 1.39
CA ILE A 123 4.89 13.63 1.45
C ILE A 123 5.59 14.99 1.62
N GLY A 124 5.10 16.03 0.97
CA GLY A 124 5.64 17.40 1.05
C GLY A 124 5.32 18.14 2.35
N GLY A 125 4.63 17.51 3.31
CA GLY A 125 4.22 18.15 4.57
C GLY A 125 3.08 19.15 4.43
N LEU A 126 2.44 19.22 3.25
CA LEU A 126 1.20 19.94 3.04
C LEU A 126 0.07 18.99 3.43
N ALA A 127 -0.29 18.97 4.71
CA ALA A 127 -1.39 18.16 5.21
C ALA A 127 -2.64 18.40 4.34
N VAL A 128 -3.11 17.32 3.69
CA VAL A 128 -4.40 17.29 3.01
C VAL A 128 -5.45 17.53 4.09
N LYS A 129 -6.10 18.69 4.04
CA LYS A 129 -7.20 19.07 4.94
C LYS A 129 -8.51 18.45 4.50
#